data_AF-A0A453MEJ8-F1
#
_entry.id   AF-A0A453MEJ8-F1
#
_cell.length_a   1.000
_cell.length_b   1.000
_cell.length_c   1.000
_cell.angle_alpha   90.00
_cell.angle_beta   90.00
_cell.angle_gamma   90.00
#
_symmetry.space_group_name_H-M   'P 1'
#
loop_
_entity.id
_entity.type
_entity.pdbx_description
1 polymer ?
#
loop_
_entity_poly.entity_id
_entity_poly.type
_entity_poly.pdbx_seq_one_letter_code
_entity_poly.pdbx_strand_id
1 'polypeptide(L)'
;GMLWVKEREGAHRCVVASITVKAPVREVWNALTAYEKLPEIIPNLAISRILLRDNNKVRILQEGCKGLLYMVLHARVVMDLREKHEREISFEQVEGDFYSFKGKWRLGQLGDQHTLLKYMVETKMHKDTFLSESILEEVIYEDLPSNLCAIRDYVEKAEAERGNSTIHSDAPTNPDTVPLCYTEGRQSEQASVHCSSSSTRQRPKVPGLQKDIEVLKSELGSFIAKHGQNGFMPKRKHLRTHGRVDIEKAITRMGGFRKIATLMNLSLSYKNRKPRGYWDNLENLEEEV
;
A
#
# COMPACT_ATOMS: atom_id res chain seq x y z
N GLY A 1 8.01 -5.60 -6.60
CA GLY A 1 7.24 -6.63 -5.89
C GLY A 1 6.28 -7.29 -6.86
N MET A 2 5.88 -8.52 -6.58
CA MET A 2 4.95 -9.29 -7.40
C MET A 2 3.69 -9.58 -6.57
N LEU A 3 2.51 -9.30 -7.12
CA LEU A 3 1.22 -9.55 -6.45
C LEU A 3 0.39 -10.49 -7.32
N TRP A 4 -0.09 -11.57 -6.71
CA TRP A 4 -1.00 -12.54 -7.29
C TRP A 4 -2.25 -12.63 -6.44
N VAL A 5 -3.41 -12.65 -7.09
CA VAL A 5 -4.70 -12.84 -6.45
C VAL A 5 -5.38 -13.99 -7.17
N LYS A 6 -5.78 -15.01 -6.42
CA LYS A 6 -6.59 -16.12 -6.91
C LYS A 6 -7.94 -16.10 -6.20
N GLU A 7 -8.99 -15.99 -6.98
CA GLU A 7 -10.35 -16.21 -6.51
C GLU A 7 -10.67 -17.71 -6.58
N ARG A 8 -11.28 -18.24 -5.52
CA ARG A 8 -11.90 -19.58 -5.53
C ARG A 8 -13.41 -19.38 -5.37
N GLU A 9 -14.21 -20.33 -5.83
CA GLU A 9 -15.68 -20.25 -5.77
C GLU A 9 -16.21 -19.73 -4.41
N GLY A 10 -17.10 -18.73 -4.46
CA GLY A 10 -17.66 -18.04 -3.29
C GLY A 10 -16.83 -16.85 -2.79
N ALA A 11 -17.16 -16.32 -1.61
CA ALA A 11 -16.47 -15.18 -0.96
C ALA A 11 -15.06 -15.52 -0.43
N HIS A 12 -14.37 -16.48 -1.04
CA HIS A 12 -13.06 -16.98 -0.62
C HIS A 12 -11.96 -16.45 -1.52
N ARG A 13 -11.03 -15.69 -0.93
CA ARG A 13 -9.92 -15.03 -1.64
C ARG A 13 -8.60 -15.57 -1.11
N CYS A 14 -7.69 -15.89 -2.03
CA CYS A 14 -6.30 -16.21 -1.72
C CYS A 14 -5.40 -15.16 -2.38
N VAL A 15 -4.58 -14.50 -1.57
CA VAL A 15 -3.67 -13.45 -2.04
C VAL A 15 -2.25 -13.84 -1.68
N VAL A 16 -1.34 -13.70 -2.65
CA VAL A 16 0.09 -13.94 -2.49
C VAL A 16 0.83 -12.73 -3.02
N ALA A 17 1.64 -12.11 -2.16
CA ALA A 17 2.42 -10.94 -2.51
C ALA A 17 3.87 -11.14 -2.09
N SER A 18 4.81 -10.55 -2.83
CA SER A 18 6.22 -10.57 -2.48
C SER A 18 6.90 -9.24 -2.77
N ILE A 19 7.87 -8.92 -1.92
CA ILE A 19 8.73 -7.75 -2.06
C ILE A 19 10.15 -8.11 -1.63
N THR A 20 11.13 -7.51 -2.29
CA THR A 20 12.53 -7.59 -1.85
C THR A 20 12.79 -6.38 -0.94
N VAL A 21 13.39 -6.64 0.21
CA VAL A 21 13.82 -5.64 1.17
C VAL A 21 15.34 -5.66 1.23
N LYS A 22 15.99 -4.50 1.08
CA LYS A 22 17.44 -4.33 1.20
C LYS A 22 17.87 -4.28 2.66
N ALA A 23 17.69 -5.40 3.35
CA ALA A 23 18.10 -5.60 4.73
C ALA A 23 18.35 -7.09 5.02
N PRO A 24 19.19 -7.43 6.01
CA PRO A 24 19.31 -8.78 6.53
C PRO A 24 17.97 -9.32 7.06
N VAL A 25 17.80 -10.65 7.03
CA VAL A 25 16.57 -11.33 7.46
C VAL A 25 16.19 -10.95 8.89
N ARG A 26 17.19 -10.84 9.78
CA ARG A 26 17.03 -10.45 11.18
C ARG A 26 16.29 -9.13 11.35
N GLU A 27 16.60 -8.14 10.54
CA GLU A 27 16.04 -6.79 10.67
C GLU A 27 14.60 -6.73 10.16
N VAL A 28 14.31 -7.47 9.08
CA VAL A 28 12.93 -7.69 8.62
C VAL A 28 12.12 -8.45 9.67
N TRP A 29 12.70 -9.48 10.29
CA TRP A 29 12.07 -10.25 11.36
C TRP A 29 11.75 -9.37 12.58
N ASN A 30 12.70 -8.55 13.03
CA ASN A 30 12.53 -7.63 14.16
C ASN A 30 11.37 -6.66 13.91
N ALA A 31 11.28 -6.09 12.70
CA ALA A 31 10.18 -5.19 12.35
C ALA A 31 8.82 -5.91 12.34
N LEU A 32 8.73 -7.11 11.77
CA LEU A 32 7.47 -7.87 11.68
C LEU A 32 6.99 -8.43 13.01
N THR A 33 7.90 -8.75 13.94
CA THR A 33 7.58 -9.30 15.26
C THR A 33 7.46 -8.25 16.36
N ALA A 34 7.79 -6.99 16.06
CA ALA A 34 7.45 -5.84 16.89
C ALA A 34 5.95 -5.51 16.74
N TYR A 35 5.08 -6.47 17.07
CA TYR A 35 3.65 -6.43 16.76
C TYR A 35 2.98 -5.13 17.17
N GLU A 36 3.30 -4.59 18.36
CA GLU A 36 2.69 -3.37 18.88
C GLU A 36 3.15 -2.09 18.18
N LYS A 37 4.28 -2.12 17.47
CA LYS A 37 4.79 -1.02 16.65
C LYS A 37 4.30 -1.07 15.20
N LEU A 38 3.70 -2.18 14.76
CA LEU A 38 3.19 -2.31 13.40
C LEU A 38 2.20 -1.19 12.98
N PRO A 39 1.36 -0.61 13.85
CA PRO A 39 0.49 0.52 13.47
C PRO A 39 1.26 1.78 13.06
N GLU A 40 2.50 1.97 13.53
CA GLU A 40 3.36 3.08 13.12
C GLU A 40 3.94 2.88 11.71
N ILE A 41 3.95 1.63 11.24
CA ILE A 41 4.58 1.20 9.99
C ILE A 41 3.52 0.97 8.90
N ILE A 42 2.40 0.35 9.25
CA ILE A 42 1.39 -0.14 8.31
C ILE A 42 0.22 0.84 8.23
N PRO A 43 0.00 1.53 7.10
CA PRO A 43 -0.89 2.70 7.00
C PRO A 43 -2.37 2.43 7.29
N ASN A 44 -2.83 1.18 7.12
CA ASN A 44 -4.23 0.80 7.34
C ASN A 44 -4.43 -0.02 8.62
N LEU A 45 -3.40 -0.18 9.45
CA LEU A 45 -3.45 -0.89 10.73
C LEU A 45 -3.55 0.14 11.85
N ALA A 46 -4.71 0.25 12.48
CA ALA A 46 -4.95 1.22 13.55
C ALA A 46 -4.50 0.70 14.93
N ILE A 47 -4.72 -0.59 15.20
CA ILE A 47 -4.36 -1.22 16.47
C ILE A 47 -3.64 -2.53 16.22
N SER A 48 -2.62 -2.80 17.02
CA SER A 48 -1.98 -4.10 17.13
C SER A 48 -1.52 -4.27 18.57
N ARG A 49 -2.04 -5.26 19.29
CA ARG A 49 -1.78 -5.49 20.71
C ARG A 49 -1.54 -6.96 20.98
N ILE A 50 -0.53 -7.27 21.79
CA ILE A 50 -0.30 -8.63 22.25
C ILE A 50 -1.28 -8.93 23.39
N LEU A 51 -2.11 -9.95 23.23
CA LEU A 51 -3.03 -10.42 24.27
C LEU A 51 -2.36 -11.47 25.15
N LEU A 52 -1.62 -12.40 24.54
CA LEU A 52 -0.91 -13.47 25.22
C LEU A 52 0.38 -13.79 24.45
N ARG A 53 1.47 -14.10 25.17
CA ARG A 53 2.70 -14.60 24.58
C ARG A 53 3.22 -15.79 25.37
N ASP A 54 3.34 -16.92 24.70
CA ASP A 54 3.94 -18.15 25.20
C ASP A 54 5.03 -18.59 24.21
N ASN A 55 6.26 -18.15 24.46
CA ASN A 55 7.43 -18.40 23.61
C ASN A 55 7.16 -18.02 22.15
N ASN A 56 6.99 -19.01 21.27
CA ASN A 56 6.77 -18.84 19.84
C ASN A 56 5.28 -18.83 19.43
N LYS A 57 4.37 -18.94 20.40
CA LYS A 57 2.93 -18.78 20.21
C LYS A 57 2.53 -17.42 20.74
N VAL A 58 1.92 -16.61 19.89
CA VAL A 58 1.51 -15.24 20.25
C VAL A 58 0.06 -15.07 19.86
N ARG A 59 -0.78 -14.59 20.77
CA ARG A 59 -2.12 -14.14 20.43
C ARG A 59 -2.12 -12.63 20.36
N ILE A 60 -2.58 -12.07 19.25
CA ILE A 60 -2.69 -10.61 19.09
C ILE A 60 -4.10 -10.21 18.67
N LEU A 61 -4.46 -8.98 19.03
CA LEU A 61 -5.59 -8.24 18.49
C LEU A 61 -5.08 -7.26 17.45
N GLN A 62 -5.69 -7.23 16.27
CA GLN A 62 -5.49 -6.21 15.26
C GLN A 62 -6.80 -5.57 14.83
N GLU A 63 -6.77 -4.25 14.63
CA GLU A 63 -7.87 -3.49 14.06
C GLU A 63 -7.35 -2.69 12.87
N GLY A 64 -7.94 -2.95 11.70
CA GLY A 64 -7.67 -2.25 10.46
C GLY A 64 -8.74 -1.20 10.18
N CYS A 65 -8.31 -0.03 9.71
CA CYS A 65 -9.19 1.07 9.36
C CYS A 65 -8.83 1.58 7.96
N LYS A 66 -9.80 1.58 7.05
CA LYS A 66 -9.63 2.14 5.70
C LYS A 66 -10.71 3.16 5.39
N GLY A 67 -10.30 4.41 5.24
CA GLY A 67 -11.17 5.48 4.73
C GLY A 67 -11.44 5.30 3.23
N LEU A 68 -12.70 5.08 2.87
CA LEU A 68 -13.21 5.15 1.50
C LEU A 68 -14.08 6.41 1.34
N LEU A 69 -14.50 6.70 0.11
CA LEU A 69 -15.16 7.99 -0.19
C LEU A 69 -16.49 8.22 0.57
N TYR A 70 -17.24 7.15 0.88
CA TYR A 70 -18.56 7.25 1.53
C TYR A 70 -18.69 6.40 2.80
N MET A 71 -17.63 5.68 3.16
CA MET A 71 -17.64 4.77 4.31
C MET A 71 -16.21 4.65 4.84
N VAL A 72 -16.11 4.23 6.09
CA VAL A 72 -14.85 3.74 6.67
C VAL A 72 -15.02 2.25 6.86
N LEU A 73 -14.13 1.46 6.28
CA LEU A 73 -14.06 0.05 6.59
C LEU A 73 -13.31 -0.12 7.90
N HIS A 74 -13.95 -0.79 8.84
CA HIS A 74 -13.35 -1.24 10.08
C HIS A 74 -13.31 -2.77 10.04
N ALA A 75 -12.17 -3.36 10.39
CA ALA A 75 -12.03 -4.80 10.49
C ALA A 75 -11.23 -5.15 11.74
N ARG A 76 -11.85 -5.86 12.67
CA ARG A 76 -11.22 -6.40 13.88
C ARG A 76 -10.93 -7.88 13.71
N VAL A 77 -9.75 -8.31 14.14
CA VAL A 77 -9.36 -9.71 14.17
C VAL A 77 -8.45 -10.00 15.36
N VAL A 78 -8.80 -11.04 16.12
CA VAL A 78 -7.94 -11.70 17.09
C VAL A 78 -7.39 -12.96 16.44
N MET A 79 -6.08 -13.11 16.43
CA MET A 79 -5.40 -14.22 15.76
C MET A 79 -4.33 -14.86 16.64
N ASP A 80 -4.18 -16.18 16.47
CA ASP A 80 -3.07 -16.95 17.02
C ASP A 80 -1.95 -17.03 15.98
N LEU A 81 -0.75 -16.67 16.39
CA LEU A 81 0.47 -16.69 15.60
C LEU A 81 1.40 -17.79 16.07
N ARG A 82 2.13 -18.35 15.12
CA ARG A 82 3.24 -19.27 15.35
C ARG A 82 4.49 -18.75 14.64
N GLU A 83 5.46 -18.37 15.45
CA GLU A 83 6.75 -17.87 15.02
C GLU A 83 7.72 -19.05 14.79
N LYS A 84 8.26 -19.14 13.58
CA LYS A 84 9.47 -19.90 13.27
C LYS A 84 10.56 -18.88 13.02
N HIS A 85 11.41 -18.67 14.03
CA HIS A 85 12.40 -17.61 14.07
C HIS A 85 13.12 -17.42 12.73
N GLU A 86 13.10 -16.19 12.22
CA GLU A 86 13.71 -15.73 10.96
C GLU A 86 13.28 -16.49 9.68
N ARG A 87 12.20 -17.29 9.73
CA ARG A 87 11.73 -18.06 8.57
C ARG A 87 10.28 -17.80 8.23
N GLU A 88 9.39 -17.85 9.21
CA GLU A 88 7.96 -17.84 8.97
C GLU A 88 7.18 -17.35 10.19
N ILE A 89 6.14 -16.55 9.96
CA ILE A 89 5.13 -16.21 10.97
C ILE A 89 3.81 -16.68 10.38
N SER A 90 3.26 -17.77 10.89
CA SER A 90 1.92 -18.25 10.49
C SER A 90 0.88 -17.66 11.42
N PHE A 91 -0.29 -17.30 10.91
CA PHE A 91 -1.38 -16.75 11.71
C PHE A 91 -2.73 -17.35 11.30
N GLU A 92 -3.61 -17.51 12.26
CA GLU A 92 -4.98 -17.97 12.06
C GLU A 92 -5.91 -17.25 13.02
N GLN A 93 -7.04 -16.78 12.49
CA GLN A 93 -8.05 -16.10 13.27
C GLN A 93 -8.68 -17.05 14.29
N VAL A 94 -8.87 -16.52 15.50
CA VAL A 94 -9.63 -17.12 16.58
C VAL A 94 -11.01 -16.45 16.68
N GLU A 95 -11.06 -15.13 16.49
CA GLU A 95 -12.28 -14.32 16.61
C GLU A 95 -12.12 -13.07 15.74
N GLY A 96 -13.20 -12.57 15.13
CA GLY A 96 -13.13 -11.34 14.34
C GLY A 96 -14.25 -11.22 13.33
N ASP A 97 -14.13 -10.21 12.47
CA ASP A 97 -15.17 -9.81 11.50
C ASP A 97 -15.20 -10.70 10.24
N PHE A 98 -14.23 -11.60 10.09
CA PHE A 98 -14.16 -12.54 8.96
C PHE A 98 -14.71 -13.91 9.35
N TYR A 99 -15.26 -14.64 8.38
CA TYR A 99 -15.62 -16.05 8.59
C TYR A 99 -14.37 -16.92 8.77
N SER A 100 -13.30 -16.60 8.03
CA SER A 100 -11.99 -17.22 8.18
C SER A 100 -10.94 -16.23 7.70
N PHE A 101 -9.88 -16.06 8.49
CA PHE A 101 -8.72 -15.25 8.11
C PHE A 101 -7.45 -15.97 8.58
N LYS A 102 -6.62 -16.41 7.63
CA LYS A 102 -5.40 -17.14 7.95
C LYS A 102 -4.33 -16.89 6.90
N GLY A 103 -3.08 -17.09 7.27
CA GLY A 103 -2.00 -16.81 6.35
C GLY A 103 -0.64 -16.99 6.98
N LYS A 104 0.36 -16.47 6.27
CA LYS A 104 1.74 -16.49 6.73
C LYS A 104 2.60 -15.44 6.05
N TRP A 105 3.55 -14.94 6.83
CA TRP A 105 4.74 -14.28 6.35
C TRP A 105 5.85 -15.32 6.18
N ARG A 106 6.60 -15.26 5.08
CA ARG A 106 7.82 -16.05 4.88
C ARG A 106 8.97 -15.14 4.51
N LEU A 107 10.11 -15.34 5.16
CA LEU A 107 11.34 -14.62 4.89
C LEU A 107 12.30 -15.58 4.18
N GLY A 108 12.87 -15.15 3.07
CA GLY A 108 13.90 -15.89 2.33
C GLY A 108 15.10 -15.00 2.09
N GLN A 109 16.30 -15.49 2.38
CA GLN A 109 17.53 -14.75 2.15
C GLN A 109 17.85 -14.70 0.64
N LEU A 110 18.16 -13.51 0.12
CA LEU A 110 18.61 -13.26 -1.26
C LEU A 110 20.02 -12.64 -1.25
N GLY A 111 20.94 -13.27 -0.52
CA GLY A 111 22.26 -12.73 -0.19
C GLY A 111 22.29 -12.06 1.19
N ASP A 112 23.45 -11.57 1.61
CA ASP A 112 23.67 -11.15 3.01
C ASP A 112 22.88 -9.91 3.43
N GLN A 113 22.51 -9.07 2.47
CA GLN A 113 21.88 -7.76 2.69
C GLN A 113 20.51 -7.63 2.01
N HIS A 114 19.91 -8.75 1.58
CA HIS A 114 18.60 -8.73 0.94
C HIS A 114 17.72 -9.86 1.44
N THR A 115 16.45 -9.53 1.68
CA THR A 115 15.42 -10.46 2.11
C THR A 115 14.24 -10.42 1.16
N LEU A 116 13.84 -11.58 0.65
CA LEU A 116 12.56 -11.78 -0.02
C LEU A 116 11.48 -11.99 1.04
N LEU A 117 10.64 -10.98 1.23
CA LEU A 117 9.47 -11.06 2.08
C LEU A 117 8.27 -11.52 1.24
N LYS A 118 7.66 -12.64 1.62
CA LYS A 118 6.44 -13.17 1.00
C LYS A 118 5.30 -13.14 2.01
N TYR A 119 4.17 -12.58 1.60
CA TYR A 119 2.92 -12.60 2.34
C TYR A 119 1.90 -13.47 1.61
N MET A 120 1.27 -14.39 2.34
CA MET A 120 0.20 -15.23 1.83
C MET A 120 -0.98 -15.12 2.78
N VAL A 121 -2.17 -14.81 2.28
CA VAL A 121 -3.39 -14.73 3.10
C VAL A 121 -4.56 -15.37 2.37
N GLU A 122 -5.35 -16.12 3.12
CA GLU A 122 -6.62 -16.69 2.73
C GLU A 122 -7.72 -16.09 3.61
N THR A 123 -8.70 -15.48 2.96
CA THR A 123 -9.80 -14.77 3.63
C THR A 123 -11.14 -15.27 3.11
N LYS A 124 -12.07 -15.52 4.03
CA LYS A 124 -13.48 -15.76 3.74
C LYS A 124 -14.32 -14.72 4.48
N MET A 125 -15.13 -13.98 3.75
CA MET A 125 -16.11 -13.07 4.34
C MET A 125 -17.37 -13.84 4.76
N HIS A 126 -18.13 -13.29 5.71
CA HIS A 126 -19.48 -13.78 5.96
C HIS A 126 -20.35 -13.52 4.73
N LYS A 127 -21.33 -14.41 4.47
CA LYS A 127 -22.24 -14.25 3.32
C LYS A 127 -23.08 -12.97 3.42
N ASP A 128 -23.30 -12.49 4.64
CA ASP A 128 -24.13 -11.32 4.93
C ASP A 128 -23.29 -10.03 4.95
N THR A 129 -21.98 -10.11 4.69
CA THR A 129 -21.10 -8.94 4.59
C THR A 129 -21.39 -8.19 3.28
N PHE A 130 -21.97 -6.99 3.38
CA PHE A 130 -22.28 -6.11 2.24
C PHE A 130 -21.05 -5.37 1.69
N LEU A 131 -20.00 -6.10 1.31
CA LEU A 131 -18.86 -5.52 0.59
C LEU A 131 -18.98 -5.86 -0.90
N SER A 132 -19.02 -4.84 -1.75
CA SER A 132 -18.97 -5.05 -3.19
C SER A 132 -17.60 -5.58 -3.62
N GLU A 133 -17.58 -6.37 -4.70
CA GLU A 133 -16.33 -6.90 -5.26
C GLU A 133 -15.31 -5.80 -5.55
N SER A 134 -15.76 -4.62 -6.01
CA SER A 134 -14.88 -3.49 -6.30
C SER A 134 -14.19 -2.93 -5.06
N ILE A 135 -14.88 -2.89 -3.91
CA ILE A 135 -14.27 -2.44 -2.64
C ILE A 135 -13.24 -3.46 -2.19
N LEU A 136 -13.56 -4.75 -2.29
CA LEU A 136 -12.64 -5.82 -1.90
C LEU A 136 -11.40 -5.85 -2.81
N GLU A 137 -11.57 -5.63 -4.11
CA GLU A 137 -10.46 -5.48 -5.06
C GLU A 137 -9.59 -4.26 -4.73
N GLU A 138 -10.19 -3.10 -4.41
CA GLU A 138 -9.42 -1.90 -4.04
C GLU A 138 -8.54 -2.17 -2.81
N VAL A 139 -9.09 -2.81 -1.77
CA VAL A 139 -8.31 -3.20 -0.59
C VAL A 139 -7.17 -4.16 -0.96
N ILE A 140 -7.43 -5.18 -1.78
CA ILE A 140 -6.40 -6.17 -2.14
C ILE A 140 -5.31 -5.58 -3.05
N TYR A 141 -5.68 -4.79 -4.06
CA TYR A 141 -4.74 -4.32 -5.09
C TYR A 141 -4.04 -3.01 -4.72
N GLU A 142 -4.61 -2.19 -3.84
CA GLU A 142 -3.98 -0.93 -3.42
C GLU A 142 -3.37 -1.07 -2.01
N ASP A 143 -4.11 -1.59 -1.03
CA ASP A 143 -3.63 -1.58 0.37
C ASP A 143 -2.52 -2.59 0.62
N LEU A 144 -2.62 -3.80 0.06
CA LEU A 144 -1.60 -4.81 0.31
C LEU A 144 -0.22 -4.40 -0.24
N PRO A 145 -0.07 -3.94 -1.50
CA PRO A 145 1.20 -3.37 -1.95
C PRO A 145 1.67 -2.19 -1.10
N SER A 146 0.76 -1.30 -0.71
CA SER A 146 1.12 -0.17 0.16
C SER A 146 1.68 -0.61 1.50
N ASN A 147 1.07 -1.62 2.14
CA ASN A 147 1.52 -2.17 3.41
C ASN A 147 2.91 -2.81 3.28
N LEU A 148 3.15 -3.57 2.20
CA LEU A 148 4.46 -4.18 1.95
C LEU A 148 5.56 -3.16 1.66
N CYS A 149 5.25 -2.12 0.88
CA CYS A 149 6.16 -1.02 0.64
C CYS A 149 6.49 -0.29 1.94
N ALA A 150 5.50 -0.02 2.80
CA ALA A 150 5.74 0.68 4.06
C ALA A 150 6.65 -0.13 5.00
N ILE A 151 6.47 -1.45 5.09
CA ILE A 151 7.38 -2.34 5.84
C ILE A 151 8.80 -2.29 5.27
N ARG A 152 8.94 -2.41 3.93
CA ARG A 152 10.26 -2.31 3.27
C ARG A 152 10.93 -0.99 3.60
N ASP A 153 10.22 0.12 3.37
CA ASP A 153 10.77 1.47 3.50
C ASP A 153 11.18 1.77 4.94
N TYR A 154 10.39 1.30 5.92
CA TYR A 154 10.73 1.38 7.34
C TYR A 154 12.04 0.64 7.66
N VAL A 155 12.16 -0.62 7.22
CA VAL A 155 13.35 -1.45 7.50
C VAL A 155 14.59 -0.89 6.80
N GLU A 156 14.49 -0.55 5.51
CA GLU A 156 15.62 -0.02 4.74
C GLU A 156 16.12 1.32 5.30
N LYS A 157 15.21 2.17 5.80
CA LYS A 157 15.58 3.41 6.48
C LYS A 157 16.34 3.14 7.78
N ALA A 158 15.85 2.23 8.62
CA ALA A 158 16.51 1.86 9.87
C ALA A 158 17.91 1.26 9.63
N GLU A 159 18.08 0.47 8.56
CA GLU A 159 19.38 -0.06 8.15
C GLU A 159 20.35 1.02 7.67
N ALA A 160 19.86 2.00 6.89
CA ALA A 160 20.70 3.10 6.42
C ALA A 160 21.21 3.98 7.59
N GLU A 161 20.36 4.23 8.60
CA GLU A 161 20.74 4.98 9.81
C GLU A 161 21.78 4.24 10.66
N ARG A 162 21.71 2.89 10.72
CA ARG A 162 22.74 2.05 11.35
C ARG A 162 24.07 2.09 10.59
N GLY A 163 24.05 2.06 9.25
CA GLY A 163 25.27 2.14 8.45
C GLY A 163 26.04 3.46 8.64
N ASN A 164 25.32 4.57 8.86
CA ASN A 164 25.92 5.89 9.06
C ASN A 164 26.47 6.11 10.48
N SER A 165 25.97 5.39 11.49
CA SER A 165 26.42 5.54 12.88
C SER A 165 27.75 4.81 13.16
N THR A 166 28.11 3.81 12.35
CA THR A 166 29.37 3.06 12.49
C THR A 166 30.60 3.76 11.90
N ILE A 167 30.43 4.90 11.21
CA ILE A 167 31.55 5.63 10.54
C ILE A 167 32.18 6.72 11.42
N HIS A 168 31.59 7.07 12.58
CA HIS A 168 32.06 8.18 13.43
C HIS A 168 32.71 7.80 14.76
N SER A 169 33.20 6.56 14.93
CA SER A 169 33.89 6.14 16.16
C SER A 169 35.32 5.66 15.89
N ASP A 170 36.16 6.52 15.34
CA ASP A 170 37.62 6.43 15.47
C ASP A 170 38.23 7.83 15.31
N ALA A 171 38.22 8.61 16.39
CA ALA A 171 39.06 9.79 16.53
C ALA A 171 39.71 9.75 17.92
N PRO A 172 41.06 9.68 18.03
CA PRO A 172 41.73 9.64 19.31
C PRO A 172 41.61 10.99 20.01
N THR A 173 41.17 10.95 21.25
CA THR A 173 41.12 12.07 22.18
C THR A 173 42.53 12.57 22.48
N ASN A 174 42.80 13.85 22.21
CA ASN A 174 43.87 14.59 22.89
C ASN A 174 43.22 15.78 23.63
N PRO A 175 43.46 15.94 24.93
CA PRO A 175 43.04 17.12 25.68
C PRO A 175 44.08 18.24 25.51
N ASP A 176 43.67 19.46 25.89
CA ASP A 176 44.49 20.65 26.10
C ASP A 176 44.74 21.55 24.87
N THR A 177 43.98 22.64 24.79
CA THR A 177 44.47 24.04 24.84
C THR A 177 43.28 25.01 24.70
N VAL A 178 43.09 25.88 25.70
CA VAL A 178 42.28 27.12 25.70
C VAL A 178 43.27 28.30 25.64
N PRO A 179 42.95 29.60 25.40
CA PRO A 179 41.69 30.25 24.97
C PRO A 179 41.86 31.43 23.95
N LEU A 180 40.73 32.09 23.57
CA LEU A 180 40.43 33.54 23.76
C LEU A 180 40.02 34.40 22.52
N CYS A 181 38.83 35.03 22.66
CA CYS A 181 38.29 36.30 22.09
C CYS A 181 38.09 36.42 20.56
N TYR A 182 37.01 37.00 20.02
CA TYR A 182 36.35 38.27 20.35
C TYR A 182 34.81 38.26 20.12
N THR A 183 34.13 39.06 20.93
CA THR A 183 32.78 39.65 20.79
C THR A 183 32.69 40.50 19.49
N GLU A 184 31.58 40.75 18.80
CA GLU A 184 30.21 41.19 19.17
C GLU A 184 29.23 40.80 18.03
N GLY A 185 27.97 40.51 18.32
CA GLY A 185 26.91 41.43 17.90
C GLY A 185 25.51 40.86 18.18
N ARG A 186 24.78 41.58 19.02
CA ARG A 186 23.39 41.36 19.44
C ARG A 186 22.40 41.46 18.27
N GLN A 187 21.35 40.64 18.28
CA GLN A 187 19.98 41.09 18.56
C GLN A 187 19.01 39.90 18.75
N SER A 188 18.20 40.03 19.79
CA SER A 188 17.04 39.19 20.13
C SER A 188 15.80 39.75 19.44
N GLU A 189 14.88 38.87 19.01
CA GLU A 189 13.41 39.00 19.09
C GLU A 189 12.78 37.77 18.41
N GLN A 190 12.24 36.83 19.20
CA GLN A 190 10.82 36.65 19.49
C GLN A 190 9.93 36.24 18.29
N ALA A 191 9.54 34.97 18.34
CA ALA A 191 8.23 34.40 18.04
C ALA A 191 7.47 34.87 16.79
N SER A 192 7.29 33.95 15.84
CA SER A 192 5.95 33.72 15.29
C SER A 192 5.78 32.27 14.86
N VAL A 193 4.81 31.62 15.50
CA VAL A 193 4.21 30.35 15.09
C VAL A 193 3.51 30.61 13.77
N HIS A 194 4.05 30.09 12.67
CA HIS A 194 3.33 30.04 11.41
C HIS A 194 3.09 28.59 11.02
N CYS A 195 1.91 28.09 11.43
CA CYS A 195 1.30 26.91 10.84
C CYS A 195 1.15 27.15 9.33
N SER A 196 1.85 26.37 8.53
CA SER A 196 1.65 26.30 7.10
C SER A 196 0.32 25.58 6.83
N SER A 197 -0.76 26.37 6.80
CA SER A 197 -2.05 25.94 6.28
C SER A 197 -1.83 25.45 4.85
N SER A 198 -1.88 24.13 4.65
CA SER A 198 -1.97 23.55 3.33
C SER A 198 -3.26 24.07 2.70
N SER A 199 -3.13 24.99 1.76
CA SER A 199 -4.26 25.51 0.99
C SER A 199 -4.99 24.32 0.37
N THR A 200 -6.20 24.06 0.88
CA THR A 200 -7.13 23.13 0.27
C THR A 200 -7.43 23.67 -1.12
N ARG A 201 -6.74 23.17 -2.15
CA ARG A 201 -7.11 23.42 -3.55
C ARG A 201 -8.57 23.02 -3.66
N GLN A 202 -9.46 24.00 -3.80
CA GLN A 202 -10.88 23.77 -3.91
C GLN A 202 -11.11 22.78 -5.05
N ARG A 203 -11.55 21.58 -4.68
CA ARG A 203 -11.88 20.51 -5.60
C ARG A 203 -13.11 20.96 -6.38
N PRO A 204 -13.07 21.08 -7.72
CA PRO A 204 -14.26 21.35 -8.48
C PRO A 204 -15.22 20.18 -8.28
N LYS A 205 -16.28 20.40 -7.51
CA LYS A 205 -17.35 19.42 -7.33
C LYS A 205 -18.33 19.64 -8.46
N VAL A 206 -18.20 18.89 -9.55
CA VAL A 206 -19.19 18.88 -10.62
C VAL A 206 -20.38 18.04 -10.18
N PRO A 207 -21.57 18.64 -9.95
CA PRO A 207 -22.76 17.90 -9.57
C PRO A 207 -23.12 16.88 -10.66
N GLY A 208 -23.55 15.68 -10.27
CA GLY A 208 -24.01 14.66 -11.25
C GLY A 208 -22.91 13.88 -11.96
N LEU A 209 -21.63 14.24 -11.85
CA LEU A 209 -20.52 13.61 -12.60
C LEU A 209 -20.43 12.08 -12.49
N GLN A 210 -20.88 11.52 -11.36
CA GLN A 210 -20.81 10.07 -11.09
C GLN A 210 -22.15 9.35 -11.26
N LYS A 211 -23.21 10.07 -11.66
CA LYS A 211 -24.57 9.55 -11.84
C LYS A 211 -25.09 9.76 -13.27
N ASP A 212 -24.62 10.80 -13.94
CA ASP A 212 -25.01 11.18 -15.29
C ASP A 212 -23.84 10.95 -16.26
N ILE A 213 -24.10 10.14 -17.28
CA ILE A 213 -23.09 9.74 -18.26
C ILE A 213 -22.72 10.89 -19.19
N GLU A 214 -23.63 11.82 -19.46
CA GLU A 214 -23.38 12.95 -20.35
C GLU A 214 -22.54 14.01 -19.64
N VAL A 215 -22.74 14.21 -18.33
CA VAL A 215 -21.86 15.04 -17.49
C VAL A 215 -20.44 14.47 -17.47
N LEU A 216 -20.31 13.14 -17.34
CA LEU A 216 -19.00 12.47 -17.41
C LEU A 216 -18.33 12.64 -18.76
N LYS A 217 -19.05 12.43 -19.87
CA LYS A 217 -18.52 12.60 -21.22
C LYS A 217 -18.03 14.03 -21.45
N SER A 218 -18.80 15.03 -21.03
CA SER A 218 -18.45 16.44 -21.18
C SER A 218 -17.19 16.81 -20.39
N GLU A 219 -17.15 16.44 -19.11
CA GLU A 219 -15.99 16.70 -18.25
C GLU A 219 -14.73 15.96 -18.70
N LEU A 220 -14.86 14.70 -19.11
CA LEU A 220 -13.76 13.91 -19.64
C LEU A 220 -13.28 14.47 -20.99
N GLY A 221 -14.19 14.92 -21.86
CA GLY A 221 -13.87 15.58 -23.12
C GLY A 221 -13.09 16.89 -22.90
N SER A 222 -13.56 17.74 -21.98
CA SER A 222 -12.88 18.97 -21.59
C SER A 222 -11.47 18.69 -21.04
N PHE A 223 -11.35 17.65 -20.22
CA PHE A 223 -10.05 17.21 -19.70
C PHE A 223 -9.10 16.76 -20.81
N ILE A 224 -9.57 15.94 -21.76
CA ILE A 224 -8.76 15.46 -22.89
C ILE A 224 -8.30 16.63 -23.76
N ALA A 225 -9.18 17.58 -24.06
CA ALA A 225 -8.84 18.76 -24.86
C ALA A 225 -7.76 19.63 -24.19
N LYS A 226 -7.73 19.69 -22.85
CA LYS A 226 -6.83 20.57 -22.10
C LYS A 226 -5.50 19.91 -21.71
N HIS A 227 -5.51 18.61 -21.40
CA HIS A 227 -4.37 17.91 -20.80
C HIS A 227 -4.05 16.57 -21.47
N GLY A 228 -4.96 16.04 -22.28
CA GLY A 228 -4.85 14.73 -22.90
C GLY A 228 -4.30 14.77 -24.33
N GLN A 229 -4.44 13.62 -25.00
CA GLN A 229 -4.15 13.45 -26.40
C GLN A 229 -5.46 13.15 -27.12
N ASN A 230 -5.75 13.86 -28.21
CA ASN A 230 -6.99 13.67 -28.96
C ASN A 230 -7.15 12.22 -29.44
N GLY A 231 -8.34 11.67 -29.24
CA GLY A 231 -8.67 10.29 -29.62
C GLY A 231 -8.16 9.20 -28.67
N PHE A 232 -7.46 9.55 -27.58
CA PHE A 232 -6.96 8.58 -26.61
C PHE A 232 -7.58 8.75 -25.21
N MET A 233 -7.90 7.61 -24.58
CA MET A 233 -8.41 7.56 -23.22
C MET A 233 -7.30 7.90 -22.21
N PRO A 234 -7.48 8.89 -21.32
CA PRO A 234 -6.50 9.22 -20.28
C PRO A 234 -6.21 8.05 -19.34
N LYS A 235 -4.94 7.87 -18.96
CA LYS A 235 -4.55 6.90 -17.94
C LYS A 235 -4.98 7.37 -16.55
N ARG A 236 -5.25 6.41 -15.65
CA ARG A 236 -5.55 6.69 -14.23
C ARG A 236 -4.51 7.61 -13.58
N LYS A 237 -3.22 7.29 -13.72
CA LYS A 237 -2.12 8.11 -13.20
C LYS A 237 -2.19 9.55 -13.71
N HIS A 238 -2.51 9.74 -14.98
CA HIS A 238 -2.60 11.05 -15.61
C HIS A 238 -3.76 11.88 -15.01
N LEU A 239 -4.94 11.29 -14.83
CA LEU A 239 -6.07 11.94 -14.14
C LEU A 239 -5.71 12.34 -12.69
N ARG A 240 -5.03 11.45 -11.95
CA ARG A 240 -4.59 11.69 -10.57
C ARG A 240 -3.57 12.82 -10.48
N THR A 241 -2.55 12.83 -11.34
CA THR A 241 -1.52 13.89 -11.38
C THR A 241 -2.13 15.27 -11.62
N HIS A 242 -3.21 15.35 -12.42
CA HIS A 242 -3.93 16.60 -12.67
C HIS A 242 -5.06 16.89 -11.67
N GLY A 243 -5.13 16.15 -10.56
CA GLY A 243 -6.12 16.37 -9.50
C GLY A 243 -7.55 15.97 -9.89
N ARG A 244 -7.76 15.38 -11.08
CA ARG A 244 -9.07 14.95 -11.60
C ARG A 244 -9.43 13.53 -11.16
N VAL A 245 -9.26 13.26 -9.87
CA VAL A 245 -9.64 11.98 -9.24
C VAL A 245 -11.16 11.77 -9.28
N ASP A 246 -11.94 12.86 -9.34
CA ASP A 246 -13.38 12.86 -9.56
C ASP A 246 -13.79 12.16 -10.87
N ILE A 247 -13.12 12.48 -12.00
CA ILE A 247 -13.38 11.84 -13.30
C ILE A 247 -12.94 10.38 -13.27
N GLU A 248 -11.76 10.06 -12.72
CA GLU A 248 -11.29 8.67 -12.58
C GLU A 248 -12.32 7.78 -11.86
N LYS A 249 -12.89 8.32 -10.78
CA LYS A 249 -13.90 7.63 -9.98
C LYS A 249 -15.24 7.52 -10.69
N ALA A 250 -15.66 8.55 -11.43
CA ALA A 250 -16.85 8.51 -12.27
C ALA A 250 -16.74 7.43 -13.36
N ILE A 251 -15.62 7.40 -14.09
CA ILE A 251 -15.33 6.37 -15.10
C ILE A 251 -15.43 4.98 -14.48
N THR A 252 -14.81 4.77 -13.32
CA THR A 252 -14.83 3.47 -12.64
C THR A 252 -16.24 3.05 -12.25
N ARG A 253 -17.03 3.96 -11.69
CA ARG A 253 -18.43 3.68 -11.32
C ARG A 253 -19.33 3.36 -12.51
N MET A 254 -19.06 3.98 -13.66
CA MET A 254 -19.88 3.82 -14.86
C MET A 254 -19.46 2.65 -15.76
N GLY A 255 -18.69 1.70 -15.21
CA GLY A 255 -18.28 0.46 -15.88
C GLY A 255 -16.84 0.48 -16.42
N GLY A 256 -16.02 1.41 -15.96
CA GLY A 256 -14.58 1.42 -16.15
C GLY A 256 -14.10 2.03 -17.48
N PHE A 257 -12.78 2.17 -17.58
CA PHE A 257 -12.11 2.92 -18.65
C PHE A 257 -12.39 2.37 -20.05
N ARG A 258 -12.53 1.05 -20.19
CA ARG A 258 -12.84 0.42 -21.49
C ARG A 258 -14.23 0.79 -21.98
N LYS A 259 -15.25 0.65 -21.12
CA LYS A 259 -16.64 0.93 -21.48
C LYS A 259 -16.81 2.40 -21.88
N ILE A 260 -16.24 3.32 -21.09
CA ILE A 260 -16.28 4.76 -21.39
C ILE A 260 -15.49 5.09 -22.66
N ALA A 261 -14.35 4.45 -22.89
CA ALA A 261 -13.58 4.63 -24.12
C ALA A 261 -14.38 4.21 -25.37
N THR A 262 -15.06 3.06 -25.33
CA THR A 262 -15.96 2.63 -26.42
C THR A 262 -17.10 3.62 -26.63
N LEU A 263 -17.71 4.12 -25.55
CA LEU A 263 -18.82 5.08 -25.62
C LEU A 263 -18.42 6.45 -26.18
N MET A 264 -17.16 6.84 -26.01
CA MET A 264 -16.61 8.11 -26.51
C MET A 264 -15.76 7.96 -27.77
N ASN A 265 -15.72 6.76 -28.35
CA ASN A 265 -14.88 6.43 -29.50
C ASN A 265 -13.39 6.77 -29.29
N LEU A 266 -12.87 6.51 -28.08
CA LEU A 266 -11.49 6.73 -27.70
C LEU A 266 -10.68 5.42 -27.74
N SER A 267 -9.43 5.50 -28.17
CA SER A 267 -8.49 4.39 -28.15
C SER A 267 -7.80 4.28 -26.78
N LEU A 268 -7.61 3.05 -26.29
CA LEU A 268 -6.82 2.80 -25.09
C LEU A 268 -5.33 2.89 -25.44
N SER A 269 -4.57 3.73 -24.73
CA SER A 269 -3.15 3.96 -25.01
C SER A 269 -2.23 2.79 -24.56
N TYR A 270 -2.78 1.61 -24.30
CA TYR A 270 -2.06 0.41 -23.89
C TYR A 270 -2.48 -0.74 -24.79
N LYS A 271 -1.53 -1.63 -25.13
CA LYS A 271 -1.78 -2.81 -25.96
C LYS A 271 -3.00 -3.57 -25.42
N ASN A 272 -3.89 -3.97 -26.31
CA ASN A 272 -5.07 -4.77 -25.97
C ASN A 272 -4.66 -5.91 -25.03
N ARG A 273 -5.30 -6.00 -23.86
CA ARG A 273 -5.17 -7.21 -23.04
C ARG A 273 -5.64 -8.38 -23.89
N LYS A 274 -4.75 -9.36 -24.09
CA LYS A 274 -5.07 -10.58 -24.81
C LYS A 274 -6.30 -11.25 -24.16
N PRO A 275 -7.18 -11.86 -24.97
CA PRO A 275 -8.44 -12.42 -24.48
C PRO A 275 -8.21 -13.46 -23.38
N ARG A 276 -9.24 -13.68 -22.55
CA ARG A 276 -9.22 -14.70 -21.50
C ARG A 276 -8.95 -16.07 -22.14
N GLY A 277 -7.90 -16.76 -21.69
CA GLY A 277 -7.45 -18.04 -22.26
C GLY A 277 -6.42 -17.94 -23.39
N TYR A 278 -5.97 -16.75 -23.77
CA TYR A 278 -4.88 -16.60 -24.74
C TYR A 278 -3.58 -17.31 -24.32
N TRP A 279 -3.29 -17.33 -23.02
CA TRP A 279 -2.13 -18.03 -22.45
C TRP A 279 -2.42 -19.50 -22.10
N ASP A 280 -3.64 -19.97 -22.32
CA ASP A 280 -4.02 -21.37 -22.14
C ASP A 280 -3.80 -22.17 -23.45
N ASN A 281 -3.48 -21.51 -24.58
CA ASN A 281 -3.15 -22.15 -25.86
C ASN A 281 -1.62 -22.28 -26.01
N LEU A 282 -1.14 -23.51 -26.20
CA LEU A 282 0.28 -23.83 -26.39
C LEU A 282 0.87 -23.22 -27.67
N GLU A 283 0.07 -23.02 -28.72
CA GLU A 283 0.54 -22.37 -29.97
C GLU A 283 0.92 -20.89 -29.74
N ASN A 284 0.22 -20.19 -28.83
CA ASN A 284 0.50 -18.79 -28.50
C ASN A 284 1.78 -18.61 -27.66
N LEU A 285 2.34 -19.70 -27.13
CA LEU A 285 3.58 -19.73 -26.36
C LEU A 285 4.82 -19.86 -27.25
N GLU A 286 4.71 -20.55 -28.39
CA GLU A 286 5.83 -20.76 -29.32
C GLU A 286 6.11 -19.52 -30.18
N GLU A 287 5.11 -18.67 -30.42
CA GLU A 287 5.29 -17.40 -31.15
C GLU A 287 5.99 -16.29 -30.32
N GLU A 288 6.18 -16.48 -29.01
CA GLU A 288 6.65 -15.44 -28.08
C GLU A 288 7.97 -15.83 -27.33
N VAL A 289 8.68 -16.87 -27.80
CA VAL A 289 10.03 -17.27 -27.32
C VAL A 289 11.13 -16.75 -28.24
#